data_AF-A0A0D8FUF7-F1
#
_entry.id   AF-A0A0D8FUF7-F1
#
_cell.length_a   1.000
_cell.length_b   1.000
_cell.length_c   1.000
_cell.angle_alpha   90.00
_cell.angle_beta   90.00
_cell.angle_gamma   90.00
#
_symmetry.space_group_name_H-M   'P 1'
#
loop_
_entity.id
_entity.type
_entity.pdbx_description
1 polymer ?
#
loop_
_entity_poly.entity_id
_entity_poly.type
_entity_poly.pdbx_seq_one_letter_code
_entity_poly.pdbx_strand_id
1 'polypeptide(L)'
;MDDHVIKVSRIEELLDQLDHELSAMSDMMTRNDDEELALRAVALNERIGILVEEVQSAQLEPGSYTSRYQQLLTKANVIMVGCFWRSMVVADLMRDLGLDIGLYRGDGDIEMLKPESVGHLA
;
A
#
# COMPACT_ATOMS: atom_id res chain seq x y z
N MET A 1 -29.21 5.10 -18.10
CA MET A 1 -27.95 4.43 -17.75
C MET A 1 -28.13 3.87 -16.36
N ASP A 2 -28.00 2.57 -16.19
CA ASP A 2 -28.23 1.88 -14.91
C ASP A 2 -27.09 2.21 -13.92
N ASP A 3 -27.46 2.59 -12.69
CA ASP A 3 -26.53 2.90 -11.59
C ASP A 3 -25.53 1.75 -11.33
N HIS A 4 -26.00 0.51 -11.56
CA HIS A 4 -25.20 -0.70 -11.45
C HIS A 4 -24.06 -0.78 -12.48
N VAL A 5 -24.26 -0.27 -13.70
CA VAL A 5 -23.24 -0.27 -14.76
C VAL A 5 -22.15 0.77 -14.45
N ILE A 6 -22.55 1.91 -13.88
CA ILE A 6 -21.61 2.99 -13.51
C ILE A 6 -20.70 2.51 -12.38
N LYS A 7 -21.24 1.87 -11.34
CA LYS A 7 -20.46 1.32 -10.22
C LYS A 7 -19.48 0.23 -10.64
N VAL A 8 -19.90 -0.71 -11.50
CA VAL A 8 -19.01 -1.77 -12.02
C VAL A 8 -17.88 -1.17 -12.86
N SER A 9 -18.20 -0.19 -13.72
CA SER A 9 -17.18 0.51 -14.52
C SER A 9 -16.15 1.21 -13.64
N ARG A 10 -16.60 1.85 -12.54
CA ARG A 10 -15.72 2.52 -11.60
C ARG A 10 -14.79 1.55 -10.86
N ILE A 11 -15.31 0.40 -10.46
CA ILE A 11 -14.50 -0.65 -9.81
C ILE A 11 -13.44 -1.17 -10.80
N GLU A 12 -13.80 -1.44 -12.05
CA GLU A 12 -12.83 -1.90 -13.06
C GLU A 12 -11.74 -0.85 -13.33
N GLU A 13 -12.08 0.44 -13.39
CA GLU A 13 -11.08 1.53 -13.50
C GLU A 13 -10.10 1.53 -12.31
N LEU A 14 -10.61 1.34 -11.09
CA LEU A 14 -9.78 1.27 -9.89
C LEU A 14 -8.90 0.01 -9.88
N LEU A 15 -9.41 -1.12 -10.38
CA LEU A 15 -8.64 -2.35 -10.54
C LEU A 15 -7.52 -2.18 -11.60
N ASP A 16 -7.80 -1.50 -12.71
CA ASP A 16 -6.79 -1.18 -13.73
C ASP A 16 -5.68 -0.30 -13.17
N GLN A 17 -6.04 0.74 -12.42
CA GLN A 17 -5.08 1.63 -11.76
C GLN A 17 -4.23 0.86 -10.75
N LEU A 18 -4.87 0.03 -9.92
CA LEU A 18 -4.19 -0.80 -8.93
C LEU A 18 -3.20 -1.77 -9.59
N ASP A 19 -3.57 -2.44 -10.68
CA ASP A 19 -2.65 -3.35 -11.37
C ASP A 19 -1.45 -2.64 -11.98
N HIS A 20 -1.67 -1.46 -12.56
CA HIS A 20 -0.59 -0.63 -13.09
C HIS A 20 0.41 -0.24 -11.98
N GLU A 21 -0.09 0.18 -10.83
CA GLU A 21 0.76 0.57 -9.70
C GLU A 21 1.49 -0.60 -9.06
N LEU A 22 0.79 -1.72 -8.85
CA LEU A 22 1.42 -2.93 -8.32
C LEU A 22 2.52 -3.44 -9.24
N SER A 23 2.36 -3.29 -10.56
CA SER A 23 3.40 -3.65 -11.52
C SER A 23 4.60 -2.69 -11.44
N ALA A 24 4.36 -1.38 -11.37
CA ALA A 24 5.42 -0.40 -11.20
C ALA A 24 6.20 -0.59 -9.88
N MET A 25 5.49 -0.86 -8.78
CA MET A 25 6.11 -1.14 -7.48
C MET A 25 6.90 -2.45 -7.49
N SER A 26 6.40 -3.51 -8.12
CA SER A 26 7.15 -4.76 -8.30
C SER A 26 8.48 -4.54 -9.04
N ASP A 27 8.47 -3.69 -10.07
CA ASP A 27 9.69 -3.33 -10.80
C ASP A 27 10.66 -2.50 -9.95
N MET A 28 10.15 -1.63 -9.08
CA MET A 28 10.96 -0.85 -8.13
C MET A 28 11.57 -1.72 -7.03
N MET A 29 10.81 -2.67 -6.47
CA MET A 29 11.33 -3.65 -5.51
C MET A 29 12.49 -4.46 -6.08
N THR A 30 12.43 -4.80 -7.38
CA THR A 30 13.48 -5.53 -8.09
C THR A 30 14.74 -4.68 -8.30
N ARG A 31 14.57 -3.36 -8.44
CA ARG A 31 15.66 -2.39 -8.65
C ARG A 31 16.23 -1.79 -7.36
N ASN A 32 15.65 -2.11 -6.20
CA ASN A 32 15.99 -1.54 -4.88
C ASN A 32 15.91 -0.01 -4.85
N ASP A 33 14.88 0.54 -5.47
CA ASP A 33 14.57 1.98 -5.41
C ASP A 33 13.76 2.29 -4.14
N ASP A 34 14.41 2.24 -2.97
CA ASP A 34 13.74 2.18 -1.67
C ASP A 34 13.08 3.50 -1.24
N GLU A 35 13.55 4.67 -1.72
CA GLU A 35 12.94 5.98 -1.41
C GLU A 35 11.57 6.15 -2.09
N GLU A 36 11.48 5.86 -3.39
CA GLU A 36 10.21 5.95 -4.13
C GLU A 36 9.23 4.85 -3.71
N LEU A 37 9.73 3.69 -3.28
CA LEU A 37 8.95 2.56 -2.84
C LEU A 37 8.08 2.88 -1.61
N ALA A 38 8.64 3.57 -0.61
CA ALA A 38 7.94 3.88 0.64
C ALA A 38 6.76 4.84 0.40
N LEU A 39 6.97 5.89 -0.38
CA LEU A 39 5.90 6.85 -0.75
C LEU A 39 4.78 6.15 -1.53
N ARG A 40 5.14 5.26 -2.46
CA ARG A 40 4.17 4.49 -3.24
C ARG A 40 3.43 3.46 -2.41
N ALA A 41 4.04 2.87 -1.39
CA ALA A 41 3.37 1.93 -0.49
C ALA A 41 2.25 2.60 0.33
N VAL A 42 2.47 3.82 0.79
CA VAL A 42 1.42 4.61 1.48
C VAL A 42 0.25 4.90 0.53
N ALA A 43 0.55 5.41 -0.67
CA ALA A 43 -0.47 5.70 -1.69
C ALA A 43 -1.23 4.44 -2.14
N LEU A 44 -0.54 3.30 -2.26
CA LEU A 44 -1.14 2.00 -2.56
C LEU A 44 -2.14 1.59 -1.47
N ASN A 45 -1.79 1.75 -0.19
CA ASN A 45 -2.66 1.40 0.93
C ASN A 45 -3.96 2.24 0.93
N GLU A 46 -3.84 3.55 0.69
CA GLU A 46 -5.00 4.45 0.58
C GLU A 46 -5.94 4.03 -0.57
N ARG A 47 -5.38 3.69 -1.73
CA ARG A 47 -6.16 3.25 -2.90
C ARG A 47 -6.85 1.92 -2.69
N ILE A 48 -6.21 0.97 -2.01
CA ILE A 48 -6.85 -0.28 -1.62
C ILE A 48 -8.03 0.00 -0.71
N GLY A 49 -7.90 0.95 0.23
CA GLY A 49 -9.00 1.42 1.07
C GLY A 49 -10.19 1.93 0.25
N ILE A 50 -9.93 2.83 -0.70
CA ILE A 50 -10.97 3.36 -1.61
C ILE A 50 -11.64 2.23 -2.40
N LEU A 51 -10.87 1.30 -2.96
CA LEU A 51 -11.42 0.18 -3.73
C LEU A 51 -12.28 -0.75 -2.87
N VAL A 52 -11.87 -1.01 -1.62
CA VAL A 52 -12.66 -1.80 -0.66
C VAL A 52 -13.98 -1.11 -0.35
N GLU A 53 -13.96 0.19 -0.08
CA GLU A 53 -15.16 0.98 0.19
C GLU A 53 -16.12 1.01 -1.01
N GLU A 54 -15.59 1.19 -2.23
CA GLU A 54 -16.37 1.15 -3.47
C GLU A 54 -17.03 -0.22 -3.67
N VAL A 55 -16.27 -1.32 -3.51
CA VAL A 55 -16.80 -2.68 -3.63
C VAL A 55 -17.89 -2.96 -2.58
N GLN A 56 -17.69 -2.51 -1.33
CA GLN A 56 -18.67 -2.69 -0.24
C GLN A 56 -19.94 -1.85 -0.45
N SER A 57 -19.78 -0.60 -0.89
CA SER A 57 -20.89 0.34 -1.09
C SER A 57 -21.75 -0.02 -2.30
N ALA A 58 -21.16 -0.69 -3.30
CA ALA A 58 -21.84 -0.99 -4.54
C ALA A 58 -22.90 -2.11 -4.39
N GLN A 59 -22.88 -2.89 -3.30
CA GLN A 59 -23.81 -4.00 -3.02
C GLN A 59 -24.03 -4.94 -4.22
N LEU A 60 -23.00 -5.10 -5.05
CA LEU A 60 -23.06 -5.86 -6.30
C LEU A 60 -22.94 -7.35 -5.98
N GLU A 61 -23.62 -8.18 -6.76
CA GLU A 61 -23.34 -9.61 -6.72
C GLU A 61 -21.90 -9.90 -7.19
N PRO A 62 -21.26 -10.94 -6.65
CA PRO A 62 -19.94 -11.37 -7.11
C PRO A 62 -19.92 -11.58 -8.63
N GLY A 63 -19.38 -10.61 -9.36
CA GLY A 63 -19.34 -10.56 -10.82
C GLY A 63 -17.95 -10.83 -11.38
N SER A 64 -17.75 -10.48 -12.66
CA SER A 64 -16.47 -10.67 -13.39
C SER A 64 -15.27 -10.03 -12.69
N TYR A 65 -15.48 -8.92 -11.98
CA TYR A 65 -14.43 -8.18 -11.28
C TYR A 65 -13.90 -8.91 -10.02
N THR A 66 -14.65 -9.85 -9.44
CA THR A 66 -14.35 -10.48 -8.14
C THR A 66 -13.02 -11.24 -8.15
N SER A 67 -12.81 -12.04 -9.19
CA SER A 67 -11.58 -12.83 -9.35
C SER A 67 -10.36 -11.90 -9.46
N ARG A 68 -10.48 -10.86 -10.28
CA ARG A 68 -9.43 -9.86 -10.49
C ARG A 68 -9.12 -9.06 -9.23
N TYR A 69 -10.16 -8.64 -8.51
CA TYR A 69 -10.06 -7.99 -7.21
C TYR A 69 -9.28 -8.84 -6.19
N GLN A 70 -9.63 -10.13 -6.05
CA GLN A 70 -8.92 -11.03 -5.13
C GLN A 70 -7.45 -11.24 -5.52
N GLN A 71 -7.17 -11.37 -6.83
CA GLN A 71 -5.80 -11.50 -7.33
C GLN A 71 -4.96 -10.25 -7.03
N LEU A 72 -5.50 -9.06 -7.30
CA LEU A 72 -4.81 -7.80 -7.07
C LEU A 72 -4.62 -7.51 -5.58
N LEU A 73 -5.60 -7.81 -4.73
CA LEU A 73 -5.43 -7.73 -3.27
C LEU A 73 -4.31 -8.65 -2.77
N THR A 74 -4.22 -9.87 -3.30
CA THR A 74 -3.16 -10.81 -2.93
C THR A 74 -1.79 -10.26 -3.33
N LYS A 75 -1.66 -9.74 -4.57
CA LYS A 75 -0.42 -9.10 -5.06
C LYS A 75 -0.05 -7.88 -4.22
N ALA A 76 -1.03 -7.05 -3.86
CA ALA A 76 -0.84 -5.90 -2.99
C ALA A 76 -0.32 -6.28 -1.61
N ASN A 77 -0.92 -7.29 -0.97
CA ASN A 77 -0.48 -7.77 0.33
C ASN A 77 0.98 -8.25 0.29
N VAL A 78 1.39 -8.96 -0.76
CA VAL A 78 2.78 -9.41 -0.92
C VAL A 78 3.74 -8.22 -1.03
N ILE A 79 3.41 -7.21 -1.84
CA ILE A 79 4.22 -6.01 -1.99
C ILE A 79 4.31 -5.24 -0.67
N MET A 80 3.18 -5.01 -0.01
CA MET A 80 3.12 -4.30 1.28
C MET A 80 3.96 -5.01 2.35
N VAL A 81 3.84 -6.33 2.49
CA VAL A 81 4.66 -7.12 3.42
C VAL A 81 6.15 -7.00 3.08
N GLY A 82 6.51 -7.01 1.80
CA GLY A 82 7.89 -6.79 1.37
C GLY A 82 8.43 -5.41 1.73
N CYS A 83 7.63 -4.36 1.58
CA CYS A 83 7.96 -3.00 2.01
C CYS A 83 8.15 -2.94 3.54
N PHE A 84 7.20 -3.48 4.32
CA PHE A 84 7.28 -3.52 5.78
C PHE A 84 8.53 -4.25 6.29
N TRP A 85 8.86 -5.40 5.69
CA TRP A 85 10.05 -6.16 6.06
C TRP A 85 11.33 -5.33 5.86
N ARG A 86 11.45 -4.61 4.73
CA ARG A 86 12.61 -3.74 4.48
C ARG A 86 12.67 -2.60 5.49
N SER A 87 11.54 -1.95 5.77
CA SER A 87 11.47 -0.90 6.79
C SER A 87 11.89 -1.42 8.18
N MET A 88 11.47 -2.64 8.56
CA MET A 88 11.85 -3.26 9.82
C MET A 88 13.36 -3.52 9.90
N VAL A 89 13.98 -4.06 8.83
CA VAL A 89 15.43 -4.28 8.77
C VAL A 89 16.21 -2.97 8.89
N VAL A 90 15.76 -1.91 8.21
CA VAL A 90 16.37 -0.58 8.33
C VAL A 90 16.24 -0.06 9.74
N ALA A 91 15.07 -0.22 10.36
CA ALA A 91 14.81 0.29 11.69
C ALA A 91 15.59 -0.48 12.79
N ASP A 92 15.77 -1.79 12.63
CA ASP A 92 16.66 -2.60 13.47
C ASP A 92 18.13 -2.20 13.30
N LEU A 93 18.59 -1.96 12.06
CA LEU A 93 19.95 -1.45 11.80
C LEU A 93 20.18 -0.08 12.44
N MET A 94 19.21 0.83 12.35
CA MET A 94 19.28 2.14 13.00
C MET A 94 19.32 2.02 14.51
N ARG A 95 18.56 1.06 15.09
CA ARG A 95 18.63 0.74 16.52
C ARG A 95 20.01 0.25 16.92
N ASP A 96 20.58 -0.70 16.18
CA ASP A 96 21.92 -1.26 16.45
C ASP A 96 23.02 -0.19 16.35
N LEU A 97 22.85 0.80 15.47
CA LEU A 97 23.76 1.94 15.32
C LEU A 97 23.52 3.06 16.36
N GLY A 98 22.49 2.94 17.19
CA GLY A 98 22.11 3.99 18.16
C GLY A 98 21.63 5.29 17.51
N LEU A 99 21.09 5.20 16.28
CA LEU A 99 20.57 6.34 15.53
C LEU A 99 19.10 6.54 15.86
N ASP A 100 18.74 7.77 16.22
CA ASP A 100 17.34 8.16 16.40
C ASP A 100 16.60 8.18 15.06
N ILE A 101 15.35 7.71 15.03
CA ILE A 101 14.51 7.70 13.82
C ILE A 101 13.57 8.90 13.86
N GLY A 102 13.71 9.83 12.92
CA GLY A 102 12.73 10.89 12.70
C GLY A 102 11.64 10.44 11.72
N LEU A 103 10.40 10.30 12.18
CA LEU A 103 9.24 10.16 11.30
C LEU A 103 8.76 11.53 10.87
N TYR A 104 8.80 11.80 9.57
CA TYR A 104 8.16 12.97 8.99
C TYR A 104 6.65 12.73 8.92
N ARG A 105 5.88 13.52 9.66
CA ARG A 105 4.42 13.59 9.49
C ARG A 105 4.07 14.50 8.33
N GLY A 106 2.91 14.26 7.71
CA GLY A 106 2.43 15.00 6.55
C GLY A 106 2.13 16.49 6.80
N ASP A 107 2.14 16.93 8.06
CA ASP A 107 2.04 18.32 8.50
C ASP A 107 3.40 19.07 8.54
N GLY A 108 4.50 18.36 8.29
CA GLY A 108 5.86 18.90 8.32
C GLY A 108 6.57 18.77 9.67
N ASP A 109 5.91 18.20 10.69
CA ASP A 109 6.54 17.93 11.98
C ASP A 109 7.36 16.63 11.92
N ILE A 110 8.51 16.63 12.62
CA ILE A 110 9.35 15.44 12.80
C ILE A 110 9.06 14.86 14.18
N GLU A 111 8.47 13.68 14.21
CA GLU A 111 8.35 12.89 15.42
C GLU A 111 9.60 12.02 15.58
N MET A 112 10.41 12.32 16.58
CA MET A 112 11.59 11.52 16.92
C MET A 112 11.15 10.27 17.68
N LEU A 113 11.22 9.13 17.02
CA LEU A 113 11.09 7.83 17.65
C LEU A 113 12.44 7.40 18.21
N LYS A 114 12.45 7.17 19.53
CA LYS A 114 13.59 6.55 20.19
C LYS A 114 13.79 5.13 19.64
N PRO A 115 15.05 4.68 19.49
CA PRO A 115 15.38 3.33 18.99
C PRO A 115 14.64 2.18 19.70
N GLU A 116 14.34 2.37 20.99
CA GLU A 116 13.64 1.45 21.88
C GLU A 116 12.15 1.30 21.54
N SER A 117 11.55 2.33 20.94
CA SER A 117 10.13 2.40 20.56
C SER A 117 9.86 1.73 19.21
N VAL A 118 10.88 1.60 18.38
CA VAL A 118 10.81 1.09 17.00
C VAL A 118 10.27 -0.34 16.91
N GLY A 119 10.46 -1.15 17.95
CA GLY A 119 9.91 -2.52 18.01
C GLY A 119 8.38 -2.58 18.02
N HIS A 120 7.68 -1.45 18.19
CA HIS A 120 6.22 -1.35 18.15
C HIS A 120 5.67 -0.87 16.79
N LEU A 121 6.53 -0.63 15.79
CA LEU A 121 6.12 -0.27 14.43
C LEU A 121 5.80 -1.49 13.54
N ALA A 122 5.91 -2.70 14.08
CA ALA A 122 5.61 -3.97 13.41
C ALA A 122 4.19 -4.46 13.73
#